data_AF-A0A2P5ECC7-F1
#
_entry.id   AF-A0A2P5ECC7-F1
#
_cell.length_a   1.000
_cell.length_b   1.000
_cell.length_c   1.000
_cell.angle_alpha   90.00
_cell.angle_beta   90.00
_cell.angle_gamma   90.00
#
_symmetry.space_group_name_H-M   'P 1'
#
loop_
_entity.id
_entity.type
_entity.pdbx_description
1 polymer ?
#
loop_
_entity_poly.entity_id
_entity_poly.type
_entity_poly.pdbx_seq_one_letter_code
_entity_poly.pdbx_strand_id
1 'polypeptide(L)' 'FYGAAGMVMKAGKHPGQLKDPVASPGGTTIAGIHDLEKGAFRASIMNAIVAANKRSHELGK' A
#
# COMPACT_ATOMS: atom_id res chain seq x y z
N PHE A 1 7.59 -12.21 13.26
CA PHE A 1 7.88 -12.26 11.81
C PHE A 1 7.19 -11.08 11.13
N TYR A 2 7.90 -10.20 10.42
CA TYR A 2 7.34 -8.95 9.85
C TYR A 2 7.11 -8.98 8.32
N GLY A 3 7.42 -10.10 7.63
CA GLY A 3 7.12 -10.30 6.20
C GLY A 3 7.48 -9.10 5.31
N ALA A 4 6.51 -8.62 4.51
CA ALA A 4 6.66 -7.46 3.64
C ALA A 4 7.03 -6.16 4.38
N ALA A 5 6.43 -5.90 5.54
CA ALA A 5 6.79 -4.75 6.37
C ALA A 5 8.25 -4.82 6.83
N GLY A 6 8.71 -6.01 7.23
CA GLY A 6 10.11 -6.25 7.57
C GLY A 6 11.06 -6.01 6.40
N MET A 7 10.67 -6.36 5.17
CA MET A 7 11.47 -6.06 3.97
C MET A 7 11.59 -4.55 3.73
N VAL A 8 10.47 -3.81 3.84
CA VAL A 8 10.47 -2.35 3.69
C VAL A 8 11.38 -1.68 4.71
N MET A 9 11.27 -2.06 5.99
CA MET A 9 12.07 -1.47 7.06
C MET A 9 13.58 -1.74 6.89
N LYS A 10 13.95 -2.92 6.37
CA LYS A 10 15.36 -3.32 6.22
C LYS A 10 16.00 -2.85 4.93
N ALA A 11 15.24 -2.76 3.84
CA ALA A 11 15.80 -2.54 2.52
C ALA A 11 16.30 -1.11 2.29
N GLY A 12 15.78 -0.12 3.03
CA GLY A 12 16.11 1.30 2.82
C GLY A 12 15.72 1.84 1.44
N LYS A 13 14.90 1.08 0.69
CA LYS A 13 14.43 1.41 -0.66
C LYS A 13 13.00 1.91 -0.60
N HIS A 14 12.59 2.65 -1.61
CA HIS A 14 11.19 3.04 -1.74
C HIS A 14 10.31 1.77 -1.87
N PRO A 15 9.16 1.66 -1.16
CA PRO A 15 8.31 0.47 -1.21
C PRO A 15 7.86 0.09 -2.63
N GLY A 16 7.67 1.07 -3.51
CA GLY A 16 7.38 0.83 -4.93
C GLY A 16 8.47 0.00 -5.62
N GLN A 17 9.74 0.26 -5.30
CA GLN A 17 10.88 -0.50 -5.85
C GLN A 17 10.97 -1.92 -5.28
N LEU A 18 10.36 -2.20 -4.13
CA LEU A 18 10.27 -3.56 -3.58
C LEU A 18 9.12 -4.37 -4.18
N LYS A 19 8.09 -3.67 -4.69
CA LYS A 19 6.96 -4.25 -5.40
C LYS A 19 7.35 -4.70 -6.82
N ASP A 20 8.20 -3.95 -7.51
CA ASP A 20 8.55 -4.27 -8.91
C ASP A 20 9.25 -5.65 -9.10
N PRO A 21 10.21 -6.07 -8.24
CA PRO A 21 10.88 -7.37 -8.37
C PRO A 21 9.97 -8.60 -8.19
N VAL A 22 8.81 -8.45 -7.56
CA VAL A 22 7.84 -9.54 -7.35
C VAL A 22 6.70 -9.53 -8.38
N ALA A 23 6.69 -8.52 -9.27
CA ALA A 23 5.66 -8.29 -10.26
C ALA A 23 6.21 -8.52 -11.68
N SER A 24 6.64 -9.75 -11.95
CA SER A 24 7.16 -10.15 -13.26
C SER A 24 6.17 -9.83 -14.40
N PRO A 25 6.66 -9.42 -15.59
CA PRO A 25 5.80 -9.15 -16.74
C PRO A 25 4.89 -10.34 -17.07
N GLY A 26 3.58 -10.09 -17.20
CA GLY A 26 2.58 -11.12 -17.49
C GLY A 26 2.28 -12.10 -16.34
N GLY A 27 2.87 -11.92 -15.16
CA GLY A 27 2.69 -12.79 -14.01
C GLY A 27 1.37 -12.57 -13.25
N THR A 28 1.09 -13.47 -12.31
CA THR A 28 -0.11 -13.41 -11.45
C THR A 28 -0.12 -12.18 -10.55
N THR A 29 1.03 -11.79 -10.00
CA THR A 29 1.16 -10.61 -9.13
C THR A 29 0.80 -9.32 -9.86
N ILE A 30 1.29 -9.11 -11.09
CA ILE A 30 0.99 -7.87 -11.82
C ILE A 30 -0.46 -7.81 -12.28
N ALA A 31 -1.09 -8.96 -12.59
CA ALA A 31 -2.53 -9.03 -12.84
C ALA A 31 -3.35 -8.63 -11.62
N GLY A 32 -2.98 -9.10 -10.42
CA GLY A 32 -3.62 -8.71 -9.17
C GLY A 32 -3.41 -7.22 -8.84
N ILE A 33 -2.18 -6.72 -8.99
CA ILE A 33 -1.89 -5.28 -8.82
C ILE A 33 -2.75 -4.45 -9.77
N HIS A 34 -2.84 -4.83 -11.04
CA HIS A 34 -3.65 -4.12 -12.03
C HIS A 34 -5.12 -4.02 -11.61
N ASP A 35 -5.70 -5.11 -11.08
CA ASP A 35 -7.09 -5.08 -10.61
C ASP A 35 -7.28 -4.19 -9.38
N LEU A 36 -6.31 -4.18 -8.44
CA LEU A 36 -6.31 -3.24 -7.31
C LEU A 36 -6.24 -1.77 -7.78
N GLU A 37 -5.46 -1.48 -8.83
CA GLU A 37 -5.39 -0.13 -9.39
C GLU A 37 -6.73 0.30 -10.03
N LYS A 38 -7.43 -0.60 -10.73
CA LYS A 38 -8.77 -0.31 -11.28
C LYS A 38 -9.75 0.10 -10.18
N GLY A 39 -9.64 -0.52 -9.00
CA GLY A 39 -10.44 -0.19 -7.83
C GLY A 39 -9.97 1.05 -7.04
N ALA A 40 -9.00 1.83 -7.57
CA ALA A 40 -8.41 2.99 -6.91
C ALA A 40 -7.88 2.68 -5.49
N PHE A 41 -7.37 1.46 -5.26
CA PHE A 41 -7.04 0.96 -3.93
C PHE A 41 -6.13 1.91 -3.12
N ARG A 42 -5.10 2.48 -3.77
CA ARG A 42 -4.19 3.43 -3.10
C ARG A 42 -4.92 4.68 -2.59
N ALA A 43 -5.79 5.26 -3.40
CA ALA A 43 -6.57 6.42 -3.01
C ALA A 43 -7.53 6.09 -1.86
N SER A 44 -8.17 4.91 -1.90
CA SER A 44 -9.07 4.44 -0.85
C SER A 44 -8.37 4.33 0.50
N ILE A 45 -7.17 3.76 0.56
CA ILE A 45 -6.39 3.67 1.81
C ILE A 45 -5.97 5.05 2.32
N MET A 46 -5.47 5.93 1.45
CA MET A 46 -5.10 7.30 1.85
C MET A 46 -6.30 8.06 2.43
N ASN A 47 -7.46 7.98 1.75
CA ASN A 47 -8.69 8.62 2.19
C ASN A 47 -9.18 8.05 3.53
N ALA A 48 -9.06 6.73 3.75
CA ALA A 48 -9.42 6.11 5.01
C ALA A 48 -8.57 6.65 6.17
N ILE A 49 -7.27 6.82 5.98
CA ILE A 49 -6.37 7.40 7.01
C ILE A 49 -6.74 8.85 7.28
N VAL A 50 -6.98 9.66 6.25
CA VAL A 50 -7.39 11.06 6.40
C VAL A 50 -8.71 11.17 7.14
N ALA A 51 -9.70 10.35 6.79
CA ALA A 51 -11.00 10.32 7.45
C ALA A 51 -10.89 9.91 8.93
N ALA A 52 -10.10 8.86 9.22
CA ALA A 52 -9.85 8.42 10.59
C ALA A 52 -9.17 9.52 11.42
N ASN A 53 -8.15 10.18 10.86
CA ASN A 53 -7.45 11.30 11.51
C ASN A 53 -8.43 12.46 11.79
N LYS A 54 -9.25 12.85 10.82
CA LYS A 54 -10.26 13.91 11.00
C LYS A 54 -11.23 13.55 12.13
N ARG A 55 -11.75 12.31 12.13
CA ARG A 55 -12.67 11.85 13.17
C ARG A 55 -12.03 11.86 14.56
N SER A 56 -10.76 11.46 14.66
CA SER A 56 -10.01 11.52 15.91
C SER A 56 -9.92 12.95 16.47
N HIS A 57 -9.72 13.95 15.61
CA HIS A 57 -9.66 15.35 16.03
C HIS A 57 -11.04 15.90 16.44
N GLU A 58 -12.12 15.46 15.79
CA GLU A 58 -13.49 15.84 16.18
C GLU A 58 -13.87 15.28 17.55
N LEU A 59 -13.43 14.06 17.87
CA LEU A 59 -13.72 13.39 19.15
C LEU A 59 -12.85 13.88 20.31
N GLY A 60 -11.68 14.45 20.02
CA GLY A 60 -10.77 15.00 21.03
C GLY A 60 -11.02 16.47 21.39
N LYS A 61 -12.05 17.08 20.80
CA LYS A 61 -12.61 18.37 21.24
C LYS A 61 -13.75 18.14 22.21
#